data_AF-F6G480-F1
#
_entry.id   AF-F6G480-F1
#
_cell.length_a   1.000
_cell.length_b   1.000
_cell.length_c   1.000
_cell.angle_alpha   90.00
_cell.angle_beta   90.00
_cell.angle_gamma   90.00
#
_symmetry.space_group_name_H-M   'P 1'
#
loop_
_entity.id
_entity.type
_entity.pdbx_description
1 polymer ?
#
loop_
_entity_poly.entity_id
_entity_poly.type
_entity_poly.pdbx_seq_one_letter_code
_entity_poly.pdbx_strand_id
1 'polypeptide(L)'
;MQALRSKGGVGPAAGAQQGAPDLWQVFRQSVLANMLNPKVTLFFVVFLPQFVDAQAGHAALQMLLLGGVFMAQTIVVFGLYGWCAAALGGWMRRTPRASLWLDRVSGCIFIGLGLRVAFTK
;
A
#
# COMPACT_ATOMS: atom_id res chain seq x y z
N MET A 1 32.26 -4.75 -14.75
CA MET A 1 32.31 -6.22 -14.52
C MET A 1 31.98 -6.65 -13.07
N GLN A 2 31.74 -5.75 -12.09
CA GLN A 2 31.30 -6.12 -10.72
C GLN A 2 29.78 -6.11 -10.52
N ALA A 3 29.01 -5.43 -11.39
CA ALA A 3 27.55 -5.36 -11.30
C ALA A 3 26.83 -6.70 -11.56
N LEU A 4 27.45 -7.62 -12.30
CA LEU A 4 26.90 -8.95 -12.60
C LEU A 4 27.19 -10.01 -11.54
N ARG A 5 27.97 -9.66 -10.50
CA ARG A 5 28.38 -10.58 -9.41
C ARG A 5 27.61 -10.36 -8.10
N SER A 6 26.66 -9.43 -8.09
CA SER A 6 25.73 -9.26 -6.97
C SER A 6 24.79 -10.47 -6.93
N LYS A 7 25.10 -11.43 -6.06
CA LYS A 7 24.15 -12.46 -5.64
C LYS A 7 22.94 -11.72 -5.10
N GLY A 8 21.81 -11.86 -5.79
CA GLY A 8 20.51 -11.27 -5.46
C GLY A 8 20.34 -11.10 -3.96
N GLY A 9 20.54 -9.86 -3.54
CA GLY A 9 20.48 -9.43 -2.17
C GLY A 9 19.56 -8.24 -2.14
N VAL A 10 18.25 -8.50 -2.23
CA VAL A 10 17.29 -7.66 -1.51
C VAL A 10 17.43 -8.01 -0.01
N GLY A 11 18.66 -7.90 0.50
CA GLY A 11 18.87 -7.59 1.90
C GLY A 11 18.47 -6.13 2.05
N PRO A 12 17.85 -5.73 3.17
CA PRO A 12 17.49 -4.34 3.40
C PRO A 12 18.71 -3.48 3.07
N ALA A 13 18.49 -2.46 2.22
CA ALA A 13 19.51 -1.49 1.85
C ALA A 13 20.31 -1.14 3.12
N ALA A 14 21.64 -1.16 3.02
CA ALA A 14 22.54 -0.80 4.10
C ALA A 14 22.28 0.64 4.55
N GLY A 15 21.26 0.79 5.39
CA GLY A 15 20.66 2.02 5.84
C GLY A 15 20.06 1.75 7.21
N ALA A 16 20.96 1.78 8.19
CA ALA A 16 20.73 1.75 9.63
C ALA A 16 19.97 0.54 10.20
N GLN A 17 20.60 -0.11 11.18
CA GLN A 17 19.90 -0.78 12.26
C GLN A 17 19.10 0.29 13.04
N GLN A 18 18.02 0.82 12.44
CA GLN A 18 17.00 1.52 13.19
C GLN A 18 16.30 0.43 14.00
N GLY A 19 16.39 0.51 15.33
CA GLY A 19 15.52 -0.28 16.20
C GLY A 19 14.08 -0.15 15.73
N ALA A 20 13.26 -1.18 15.96
CA ALA A 20 11.89 -1.23 15.46
C ALA A 20 11.23 0.15 15.64
N PRO A 21 10.80 0.81 14.55
CA PRO A 21 10.28 2.15 14.64
C PRO A 21 9.06 2.14 15.57
N ASP A 22 8.89 3.21 16.34
CA ASP A 22 7.72 3.34 17.20
C ASP A 22 6.46 3.25 16.32
N LEU A 23 5.70 2.16 16.51
CA LEU A 23 4.51 1.88 15.71
C LEU A 23 3.49 3.01 15.83
N TRP A 24 3.45 3.68 16.98
CA TRP A 24 2.57 4.81 17.20
C TRP A 24 3.01 6.03 16.38
N GLN A 25 4.32 6.31 16.32
CA GLN A 25 4.87 7.35 15.47
C GLN A 25 4.57 7.10 13.99
N VAL A 26 4.80 5.86 13.52
CA VAL A 26 4.52 5.47 12.12
C VAL A 26 3.03 5.59 11.79
N PHE A 27 2.16 5.15 12.71
CA PHE A 27 0.72 5.26 12.56
C PHE A 27 0.28 6.73 12.45
N ARG A 28 0.71 7.58 13.38
CA ARG A 28 0.39 9.02 13.37
C ARG A 28 0.88 9.71 12.10
N GLN A 29 2.11 9.41 11.67
CA GLN A 29 2.65 9.94 10.42
C GLN A 29 1.81 9.51 9.22
N SER A 30 1.38 8.25 9.19
CA SER A 30 0.57 7.69 8.11
C SER A 30 -0.83 8.31 8.07
N VAL A 31 -1.46 8.49 9.23
CA VAL A 31 -2.77 9.15 9.37
C VAL A 31 -2.68 10.60 8.89
N LEU A 32 -1.70 11.35 9.38
CA LEU A 32 -1.49 12.74 8.96
C LEU A 32 -1.22 12.82 7.46
N ALA A 33 -0.32 12.00 6.92
CA ALA A 33 -0.02 11.98 5.49
C ALA A 33 -1.27 11.66 4.63
N ASN A 34 -2.15 10.76 5.10
CA ASN A 34 -3.41 10.47 4.42
C ASN A 34 -4.39 11.66 4.49
N MET A 35 -4.56 12.27 5.66
CA MET A 35 -5.45 13.41 5.85
C MET A 35 -5.00 14.63 5.02
N LEU A 36 -3.69 14.85 4.90
CA LEU A 36 -3.11 15.91 4.08
C LEU A 36 -3.13 15.58 2.57
N ASN A 37 -3.51 14.37 2.15
CA ASN A 37 -3.59 14.01 0.75
C ASN A 37 -4.89 14.57 0.14
N PRO A 38 -4.82 15.66 -0.66
CA PRO A 38 -6.03 16.33 -1.15
C PRO A 38 -6.84 15.41 -2.07
N LYS A 39 -6.21 14.42 -2.72
CA LYS A 39 -6.90 13.49 -3.61
C LYS A 39 -7.91 12.62 -2.86
N VAL A 40 -7.53 12.11 -1.68
CA VAL A 40 -8.41 11.28 -0.85
C VAL A 40 -9.55 12.11 -0.30
N THR A 41 -9.22 13.28 0.26
CA THR A 41 -10.22 14.20 0.81
C THR A 41 -11.22 14.67 -0.26
N LEU A 42 -10.74 15.07 -1.43
CA LEU A 42 -11.61 15.49 -2.55
C LEU A 42 -12.49 14.33 -3.06
N PHE A 43 -11.96 13.10 -3.11
CA PHE A 43 -12.77 11.94 -3.45
C PHE A 43 -13.97 11.81 -2.51
N PHE A 44 -13.76 11.86 -1.19
CA PHE A 44 -14.88 11.76 -0.25
C PHE A 44 -15.84 12.94 -0.34
N VAL A 45 -15.35 14.18 -0.43
CA VAL A 45 -16.22 15.36 -0.55
C VAL A 45 -17.10 15.30 -1.80
N VAL A 46 -16.57 14.76 -2.91
CA VAL A 46 -17.31 14.70 -4.18
C VAL A 46 -18.26 13.50 -4.23
N PHE A 47 -17.83 12.32 -3.79
CA PHE A 47 -18.60 11.08 -3.96
C PHE A 47 -19.55 10.80 -2.80
N LEU A 48 -19.16 11.12 -1.55
CA LEU A 48 -19.95 10.72 -0.38
C LEU A 48 -21.34 11.39 -0.32
N PRO A 49 -21.51 12.69 -0.68
CA PRO A 49 -22.83 13.29 -0.79
C PRO A 49 -23.72 12.69 -1.88
N GLN A 50 -23.15 12.07 -2.92
CA GLN A 50 -23.92 11.46 -4.01
C GLN A 50 -24.71 10.23 -3.55
N PHE A 51 -24.34 9.64 -2.41
CA PHE A 51 -25.01 8.49 -1.82
C PHE A 51 -25.96 8.86 -0.68
N VAL A 52 -26.14 10.16 -0.40
CA VAL A 52 -27.01 10.66 0.67
C VAL A 52 -28.37 11.03 0.09
N ASP A 53 -29.44 10.57 0.73
CA ASP A 53 -30.78 11.00 0.39
C ASP A 53 -31.11 12.33 1.09
N ALA A 54 -31.23 13.39 0.29
CA ALA A 54 -31.56 14.72 0.77
C ALA A 54 -32.99 14.84 1.32
N GLN A 55 -33.92 13.97 0.91
CA GLN A 55 -35.32 14.01 1.32
C GLN A 55 -35.57 13.27 2.65
N ALA A 56 -34.71 12.32 3.01
CA ALA A 56 -34.82 11.56 4.26
C ALA A 56 -34.42 12.34 5.53
N GLY A 57 -33.85 13.54 5.38
CA GLY A 57 -33.34 14.35 6.49
C GLY A 57 -32.01 13.83 7.08
N HIS A 58 -31.34 14.66 7.89
CA HIS A 58 -30.09 14.32 8.60
C HIS A 58 -28.91 13.87 7.71
N ALA A 59 -28.66 14.58 6.61
CA ALA A 59 -27.56 14.30 5.67
C ALA A 59 -26.19 14.05 6.36
N ALA A 60 -25.82 14.85 7.37
CA ALA A 60 -24.56 14.68 8.08
C ALA A 60 -24.43 13.32 8.79
N LEU A 61 -25.52 12.79 9.35
CA LEU A 61 -25.53 11.47 10.00
C LEU A 61 -25.40 10.35 8.97
N GLN A 62 -26.10 10.45 7.84
CA GLN A 62 -25.96 9.51 6.73
C GLN A 62 -24.51 9.49 6.21
N MET A 63 -23.90 10.68 6.07
CA MET A 63 -22.49 10.79 5.67
C MET A 63 -21.55 10.11 6.67
N LEU A 64 -21.76 10.33 7.97
CA LEU A 64 -20.96 9.72 9.03
C LEU A 64 -21.08 8.18 9.02
N LEU A 65 -22.29 7.66 8.81
CA LEU A 65 -22.54 6.23 8.71
C LEU A 65 -21.88 5.61 7.48
N LEU A 66 -22.03 6.22 6.29
CA LEU A 66 -21.39 5.75 5.06
C LEU A 66 -19.87 5.77 5.17
N GLY A 67 -19.31 6.86 5.72
CA GLY A 67 -17.88 6.95 6.02
C GLY A 67 -17.41 5.85 6.98
N GLY A 68 -18.19 5.58 8.02
CA GLY A 68 -17.93 4.51 8.99
C GLY A 68 -17.93 3.12 8.35
N VAL A 69 -18.93 2.81 7.50
CA VAL A 69 -19.01 1.55 6.76
C VAL A 69 -17.82 1.40 5.81
N PHE A 70 -17.48 2.46 5.07
CA PHE A 70 -16.31 2.46 4.21
C PHE A 70 -15.01 2.21 5.02
N MET A 71 -14.88 2.85 6.18
CA MET A 71 -13.71 2.68 7.05
C MET A 71 -13.61 1.27 7.61
N ALA A 72 -14.73 0.65 8.00
CA ALA A 72 -14.75 -0.76 8.40
C ALA A 72 -14.32 -1.68 7.24
N GLN A 73 -14.83 -1.43 6.03
CA GLN A 73 -14.47 -2.21 4.84
C GLN A 73 -12.98 -2.08 4.50
N THR A 74 -12.41 -0.87 4.61
CA THR A 74 -10.97 -0.67 4.37
C THR A 74 -10.13 -1.40 5.42
N ILE A 75 -10.48 -1.34 6.71
CA ILE A 75 -9.77 -2.08 7.75
C ILE A 75 -9.76 -3.58 7.46
N VAL A 76 -10.91 -4.15 7.09
CA VAL A 76 -11.02 -5.58 6.76
C VAL A 76 -10.16 -5.93 5.55
N VAL A 77 -10.31 -5.19 4.44
CA VAL A 77 -9.59 -5.49 3.20
C VAL A 77 -8.09 -5.34 3.38
N PHE A 78 -7.62 -4.20 3.91
CA PHE A 78 -6.18 -3.95 4.11
C PHE A 78 -5.59 -4.84 5.20
N GLY A 79 -6.36 -5.16 6.24
CA GLY A 79 -5.95 -6.13 7.27
C GLY A 79 -5.73 -7.52 6.69
N LEU A 80 -6.66 -8.00 5.85
CA LEU A 80 -6.51 -9.27 5.13
C LEU A 80 -5.31 -9.24 4.18
N TYR A 81 -5.12 -8.15 3.43
CA TYR A 81 -3.94 -7.98 2.58
C TYR A 81 -2.64 -8.04 3.40
N GLY A 82 -2.57 -7.32 4.52
CA GLY A 82 -1.40 -7.33 5.40
C GLY A 82 -1.12 -8.71 5.99
N TRP A 83 -2.16 -9.42 6.41
CA TRP A 83 -2.03 -10.79 6.91
C TRP A 83 -1.56 -11.77 5.84
N CYS A 84 -2.15 -11.73 4.65
CA CYS A 84 -1.72 -12.53 3.50
C CYS A 84 -0.26 -12.21 3.12
N ALA A 85 0.13 -10.93 3.10
CA ALA A 85 1.49 -10.51 2.84
C ALA A 85 2.47 -11.02 3.89
N ALA A 86 2.11 -10.99 5.17
CA ALA A 86 2.92 -11.55 6.25
C ALA A 86 3.08 -13.08 6.13
N ALA A 87 1.98 -13.79 5.82
CA ALA A 87 1.99 -15.23 5.61
C ALA A 87 2.87 -15.63 4.42
N LEU A 88 2.70 -14.97 3.26
CA LEU A 88 3.52 -15.18 2.06
C LEU A 88 4.98 -14.81 2.31
N GLY A 89 5.24 -13.70 3.00
CA GLY A 89 6.59 -13.29 3.39
C GLY A 89 7.28 -14.31 4.29
N GLY A 90 6.55 -14.89 5.25
CA GLY A 90 7.03 -15.98 6.10
C GLY A 90 7.35 -17.25 5.31
N TRP A 91 6.49 -17.64 4.37
CA TRP A 91 6.73 -18.79 3.49
C TRP A 91 7.92 -18.58 2.55
N MET A 92 8.06 -17.38 1.98
CA MET A 92 9.16 -17.02 1.10
C MET A 92 10.51 -17.01 1.83
N ARG A 93 10.54 -16.52 3.07
CA ARG A 93 11.74 -16.59 3.94
C ARG A 93 12.20 -18.02 4.21
N ARG A 94 11.28 -18.97 4.23
CA ARG A 94 11.59 -20.42 4.39
C ARG A 94 12.04 -21.08 3.09
N THR A 95 11.76 -20.47 1.93
CA THR A 95 12.02 -21.06 0.60
C THR A 95 12.94 -20.17 -0.24
N PRO A 96 14.26 -20.40 -0.26
CA PRO A 96 15.24 -19.54 -0.95
C PRO A 96 14.97 -19.37 -2.45
N ARG A 97 14.40 -20.41 -3.10
CA ARG A 97 14.06 -20.37 -4.53
C ARG A 97 12.86 -19.47 -4.84
N ALA A 98 11.93 -19.29 -3.90
CA ALA A 98 10.75 -18.45 -4.11
C ALA A 98 11.14 -16.96 -4.15
N SER A 99 12.03 -16.53 -3.25
CA SER A 99 12.57 -15.16 -3.25
C SER A 99 13.29 -14.83 -4.56
N LEU A 100 14.12 -15.75 -5.06
CA LEU A 100 14.86 -15.57 -6.32
C LEU A 100 13.94 -15.46 -7.54
N TRP A 101 12.85 -16.21 -7.59
CA TRP A 101 11.86 -16.10 -8.68
C TRP A 101 11.09 -14.78 -8.61
N LEU A 102 10.69 -14.34 -7.41
CA LEU A 102 9.99 -13.07 -7.23
C LEU A 102 10.87 -11.89 -7.66
N ASP A 103 12.15 -11.91 -7.29
CA ASP A 103 13.12 -10.90 -7.71
C ASP A 103 13.30 -10.85 -9.23
N ARG A 104 13.37 -12.03 -9.88
CA ARG A 104 13.48 -12.11 -11.35
C ARG A 104 12.22 -11.59 -12.03
N VAL A 105 11.04 -11.96 -11.54
CA VAL A 105 9.77 -11.50 -12.11
C VAL A 105 9.63 -10.00 -11.95
N SER A 106 9.92 -9.43 -10.77
CA SER A 106 9.85 -7.97 -10.57
C SER A 106 10.85 -7.23 -11.46
N GLY A 107 12.08 -7.75 -11.59
CA GLY A 107 13.10 -7.20 -12.48
C GLY A 107 12.66 -7.22 -13.94
N CYS A 108 12.09 -8.34 -14.41
CA CYS A 108 11.53 -8.45 -15.76
C CYS A 108 10.38 -7.45 -15.99
N ILE A 109 9.49 -7.27 -15.01
CA ILE A 109 8.39 -6.30 -15.10
C ILE A 109 8.94 -4.88 -15.18
N PHE A 110 9.92 -4.51 -14.34
CA PHE A 110 10.52 -3.16 -14.39
C PHE A 110 11.27 -2.89 -15.69
N ILE A 111 12.02 -3.86 -16.21
CA ILE A 111 12.65 -3.73 -17.53
C ILE A 111 11.58 -3.54 -18.61
N GLY A 112 10.51 -4.35 -18.59
CA GLY A 112 9.39 -4.23 -19.52
C GLY A 112 8.69 -2.88 -19.45
N LEU A 113 8.42 -2.37 -18.23
CA LEU A 113 7.83 -1.05 -18.03
C LEU A 113 8.78 0.08 -18.45
N GLY A 114 10.07 -0.01 -18.14
CA GLY A 114 11.08 0.97 -18.55
C GLY A 114 11.21 1.05 -20.07
N LEU A 115 11.22 -0.10 -20.75
CA LEU A 115 11.19 -0.15 -22.22
C LEU A 115 9.88 0.45 -22.74
N ARG A 116 8.73 0.08 -22.17
CA ARG A 116 7.44 0.67 -22.57
C ARG A 116 7.47 2.18 -22.47
N VAL A 117 7.96 2.74 -21.37
CA VAL A 117 8.05 4.20 -21.18
C VAL A 117 9.04 4.82 -22.18
N ALA A 118 10.21 4.22 -22.37
CA ALA A 118 11.21 4.73 -23.32
C ALA A 118 10.71 4.74 -24.78
N PHE A 119 9.82 3.81 -25.14
CA PHE A 119 9.21 3.71 -26.48
C PHE A 119 7.78 4.27 -26.57
N THR A 120 7.21 4.75 -25.46
CA THR A 120 5.97 5.52 -25.47
C THR A 120 6.36 6.95 -25.86
N LYS A 121 5.97 7.35 -27.07
CA LYS A 121 6.14 8.73 -27.56
C LYS A 121 5.29 9.72 -26.78
#